data_AF-A0A268S0W6-F1
#
_entry.id   AF-A0A268S0W6-F1
#
_cell.length_a   1.000
_cell.length_b   1.000
_cell.length_c   1.000
_cell.angle_alpha   90.00
_cell.angle_beta   90.00
_cell.angle_gamma   90.00
#
_symmetry.space_group_name_H-M   'P 1'
#
loop_
_entity.id
_entity.type
_entity.pdbx_description
1 polymer ?
#
loop_
_entity_poly.entity_id
_entity_poly.type
_entity_poly.pdbx_seq_one_letter_code
_entity_poly.pdbx_strand_id
1 'polypeptide(L)'
;MERIQNTFGITFYADEAPIFQIDSKRQLVIQTDAFKGKPTRLRKLTSFMFDRSSVIDVIFLKSYLPLGFKKPIITTNILHNTVKVKNWKEFHHKEETFGMTRNFVIVTDVKAHEVYNYSRAIIKGKRPSFIAFYNDEYFYGINDDELSIISRTPTHIEELKSYLDSL
;
A
#
# COMPACT_ATOMS: atom_id res chain seq x y z
N MET A 1 -2.42 1.75 -12.77
CA MET A 1 -3.06 2.81 -11.96
C MET A 1 -4.57 2.85 -12.18
N GLU A 2 -5.06 2.66 -13.41
CA GLU A 2 -6.50 2.64 -13.72
C GLU A 2 -7.34 1.75 -12.80
N ARG A 3 -6.88 0.52 -12.48
CA ARG A 3 -7.56 -0.38 -11.52
C ARG A 3 -7.77 0.27 -10.14
N ILE A 4 -6.78 0.99 -9.61
CA ILE A 4 -6.90 1.66 -8.30
C ILE A 4 -7.97 2.75 -8.38
N GLN A 5 -7.91 3.59 -9.42
CA GLN A 5 -8.87 4.68 -9.61
C GLN A 5 -10.29 4.14 -9.81
N ASN A 6 -10.47 3.10 -10.62
CA ASN A 6 -11.78 2.51 -10.91
C ASN A 6 -12.38 1.77 -9.70
N THR A 7 -11.55 1.10 -8.90
CA THR A 7 -12.02 0.31 -7.74
C THR A 7 -12.26 1.18 -6.51
N PHE A 8 -11.36 2.11 -6.23
CA PHE A 8 -11.36 2.86 -4.97
C PHE A 8 -11.70 4.33 -5.12
N GLY A 9 -11.57 4.90 -6.32
CA GLY A 9 -11.73 6.34 -6.55
C GLY A 9 -10.51 7.17 -6.13
N ILE A 10 -9.36 6.53 -5.89
CA ILE A 10 -8.15 7.17 -5.37
C ILE A 10 -7.02 7.18 -6.39
N THR A 11 -6.18 8.20 -6.27
CA THR A 11 -4.99 8.41 -7.09
C THR A 11 -3.73 8.41 -6.22
N PHE A 12 -2.73 7.61 -6.61
CA PHE A 12 -1.50 7.43 -5.83
C PHE A 12 -0.47 8.57 -6.00
N TYR A 13 -0.74 9.53 -6.89
CA TYR A 13 0.13 10.68 -7.18
C TYR A 13 -0.46 12.03 -6.76
N ALA A 14 -1.59 12.05 -6.06
CA ALA A 14 -2.16 13.27 -5.51
C ALA A 14 -1.24 13.87 -4.43
N ASP A 15 -1.55 15.11 -4.03
CA ASP A 15 -0.82 15.80 -2.96
C ASP A 15 -1.16 15.23 -1.58
N GLU A 16 -2.39 14.76 -1.42
CA GLU A 16 -2.84 14.07 -0.21
C GLU A 16 -2.66 12.55 -0.30
N ALA A 17 -2.37 11.92 0.84
CA ALA A 17 -2.25 10.47 0.91
C ALA A 17 -3.57 9.78 0.51
N PRO A 18 -3.52 8.56 -0.06
CA PRO A 18 -4.72 7.88 -0.59
C PRO A 18 -5.87 7.74 0.42
N ILE A 19 -5.54 7.63 1.71
CA ILE A 19 -6.52 7.52 2.80
C ILE A 19 -7.40 8.79 2.90
N PHE A 20 -6.86 9.98 2.62
CA PHE A 20 -7.58 11.24 2.75
C PHE A 20 -8.49 11.55 1.55
N GLN A 21 -8.36 10.80 0.46
CA GLN A 21 -9.12 11.01 -0.78
C GLN A 21 -10.52 10.34 -0.75
N ILE A 22 -10.86 9.61 0.31
CA ILE A 22 -12.06 8.78 0.37
C ILE A 22 -12.90 9.05 1.62
N ASP A 23 -14.19 8.69 1.56
CA ASP A 23 -15.10 8.80 2.69
C ASP A 23 -14.62 7.96 3.89
N SER A 24 -14.74 8.53 5.09
CA SER A 24 -14.23 7.94 6.33
C SER A 24 -14.89 6.60 6.71
N LYS A 25 -16.05 6.26 6.14
CA LYS A 25 -16.73 4.96 6.31
C LYS A 25 -16.04 3.85 5.52
N ARG A 26 -15.22 4.18 4.53
CA ARG A 26 -14.49 3.22 3.69
C ARG A 26 -13.03 3.02 4.10
N GLN A 27 -12.62 3.62 5.21
CA GLN A 27 -11.25 3.53 5.68
C GLN A 27 -11.13 2.96 7.10
N LEU A 28 -9.96 2.40 7.38
CA LEU A 28 -9.52 1.98 8.70
C LEU A 28 -8.02 2.24 8.83
N VAL A 29 -7.62 2.91 9.91
CA VAL A 29 -6.22 3.14 10.27
C VAL A 29 -5.92 2.38 11.55
N ILE A 30 -4.83 1.62 11.57
CA ILE A 30 -4.41 0.81 12.71
C ILE A 30 -2.94 1.11 13.02
N GLN A 31 -2.63 1.47 14.26
CA GLN A 31 -1.24 1.70 14.67
C GLN A 31 -0.41 0.42 14.55
N THR A 32 0.81 0.50 14.01
CA THR A 32 1.72 -0.65 13.82
C THR A 32 2.04 -1.37 15.14
N ASP A 33 2.05 -0.62 16.24
CA ASP A 33 2.23 -1.11 17.62
C ASP A 33 1.24 -2.21 17.99
N ALA A 34 0.03 -2.21 17.42
CA ALA A 34 -0.97 -3.25 17.64
C ALA A 34 -0.49 -4.66 17.19
N PHE A 35 0.55 -4.72 16.33
CA PHE A 35 1.09 -5.95 15.77
C PHE A 35 2.52 -6.28 16.25
N LYS A 36 3.18 -5.38 17.00
CA LYS A 36 4.51 -5.65 17.57
C LYS A 36 4.45 -6.86 18.50
N GLY A 37 5.32 -7.84 18.27
CA GLY A 37 5.32 -9.12 19.00
C GLY A 37 4.13 -10.04 18.70
N LYS A 38 3.21 -9.69 17.79
CA LYS A 38 1.98 -10.45 17.49
C LYS A 38 1.90 -10.90 16.01
N PRO A 39 2.84 -11.74 15.52
CA PRO A 39 2.91 -12.12 14.10
C PRO A 39 1.65 -12.87 13.62
N THR A 40 0.99 -13.63 14.49
CA THR A 40 -0.26 -14.35 14.16
C THR A 40 -1.40 -13.38 13.86
N ARG A 41 -1.54 -12.29 14.64
CA ARG A 41 -2.57 -11.26 14.42
C ARG A 41 -2.37 -10.57 13.07
N LEU A 42 -1.12 -10.21 12.76
CA LEU A 42 -0.77 -9.62 11.46
C LEU A 42 -1.08 -10.57 10.30
N ARG A 43 -0.68 -11.85 10.43
CA ARG A 43 -0.97 -12.87 9.41
C ARG A 43 -2.45 -13.01 9.16
N LYS A 44 -3.24 -13.13 10.22
CA LYS A 44 -4.71 -13.23 10.14
C LYS A 44 -5.34 -12.03 9.44
N LEU A 45 -4.86 -10.81 9.74
CA LEU A 45 -5.30 -9.59 9.05
C LEU A 45 -4.95 -9.62 7.55
N THR A 46 -3.69 -9.88 7.21
CA THR A 46 -3.27 -9.90 5.79
C THR A 46 -3.97 -11.01 5.02
N SER A 47 -4.18 -12.19 5.63
CA SER A 47 -4.92 -13.29 5.04
C SER A 47 -6.38 -12.93 4.78
N PHE A 48 -7.05 -12.27 5.73
CA PHE A 48 -8.44 -11.84 5.55
C PHE A 48 -8.61 -10.95 4.31
N MET A 49 -7.68 -10.01 4.09
CA MET A 49 -7.72 -9.08 2.96
C MET A 49 -7.28 -9.70 1.62
N PHE A 50 -6.36 -10.67 1.64
CA PHE A 50 -5.60 -11.04 0.44
C PHE A 50 -5.56 -12.53 0.10
N ASP A 51 -6.02 -13.44 0.96
CA ASP A 51 -6.09 -14.88 0.61
C ASP A 51 -7.31 -15.22 -0.25
N ARG A 52 -8.20 -14.26 -0.51
CA ARG A 52 -9.32 -14.40 -1.45
C ARG A 52 -8.80 -14.38 -2.89
N SER A 53 -9.47 -15.07 -3.80
CA SER A 53 -9.05 -15.39 -5.19
C SER A 53 -8.80 -14.20 -6.14
N SER A 54 -8.77 -12.98 -5.63
CA SER A 54 -8.43 -11.76 -6.36
C SER A 54 -6.93 -11.61 -6.60
N VAL A 55 -6.54 -11.06 -7.75
CA VAL A 55 -5.13 -10.72 -8.05
C VAL A 55 -4.68 -9.56 -7.16
N ILE A 56 -3.54 -9.73 -6.49
CA ILE A 56 -2.89 -8.69 -5.67
C ILE A 56 -1.82 -8.00 -6.51
N ASP A 57 -1.89 -6.68 -6.55
CA ASP A 57 -0.87 -5.83 -7.13
C ASP A 57 -0.23 -4.99 -6.03
N VAL A 58 1.01 -4.56 -6.26
CA VAL A 58 1.71 -3.60 -5.41
C VAL A 58 2.11 -2.39 -6.23
N ILE A 59 1.91 -1.20 -5.68
CA ILE A 59 2.35 0.07 -6.24
C ILE A 59 3.30 0.76 -5.27
N PHE A 60 4.38 1.37 -5.78
CA PHE A 60 5.30 2.14 -4.95
C PHE A 60 5.99 3.27 -5.70
N LEU A 61 6.43 4.30 -4.96
CA LEU A 61 7.26 5.38 -5.49
C LEU A 61 8.72 4.91 -5.60
N LYS A 62 9.20 4.73 -6.83
CA LYS A 62 10.58 4.32 -7.13
C LYS A 62 11.55 5.49 -7.02
N SER A 63 11.19 6.63 -7.59
CA SER A 63 12.05 7.80 -7.60
C SER A 63 11.26 9.08 -7.79
N TYR A 64 11.85 10.21 -7.41
CA TYR A 64 11.31 11.53 -7.73
C TYR A 64 12.43 12.49 -8.10
N LEU A 65 12.12 13.46 -8.97
CA LEU A 65 13.01 14.52 -9.40
C LEU A 65 12.37 15.87 -9.04
N PRO A 66 12.83 16.52 -7.96
CA PRO A 66 12.34 17.84 -7.59
C PRO A 66 12.76 18.90 -8.61
N LEU A 67 12.00 20.00 -8.69
CA LEU A 67 12.30 21.11 -9.56
C LEU A 67 13.68 21.71 -9.24
N GLY A 68 14.48 21.97 -10.28
CA GLY A 68 15.84 22.51 -10.16
C GLY A 68 16.94 21.47 -9.89
N PHE A 69 16.58 20.21 -9.65
CA PHE A 69 17.55 19.13 -9.47
C PHE A 69 17.95 18.51 -10.82
N LYS A 70 19.22 18.10 -10.94
CA LYS A 70 19.75 17.46 -12.16
C LYS A 70 19.69 15.93 -12.13
N LYS A 71 19.48 15.32 -10.96
CA LYS A 71 19.47 13.87 -10.76
C LYS A 71 18.27 13.45 -9.91
N PRO A 72 17.58 12.34 -10.25
CA PRO A 72 16.47 11.83 -9.47
C PRO A 72 16.96 11.25 -8.14
N ILE A 73 16.14 11.41 -7.10
CA ILE A 73 16.28 10.70 -5.84
C ILE A 73 15.64 9.32 -6.02
N ILE A 74 16.43 8.27 -5.84
CA ILE A 74 16.01 6.88 -6.04
C ILE A 74 15.84 6.20 -4.69
N THR A 75 14.68 5.59 -4.48
CA THR A 75 14.44 4.74 -3.32
C THR A 75 14.89 3.33 -3.64
N THR A 76 15.95 2.86 -2.99
CA THR A 76 16.49 1.51 -3.18
C THR A 76 15.87 0.51 -2.22
N ASN A 77 15.76 -0.76 -2.61
CA ASN A 77 15.31 -1.87 -1.76
C ASN A 77 13.89 -1.69 -1.18
N ILE A 78 13.01 -1.02 -1.92
CA ILE A 78 11.63 -0.70 -1.51
C ILE A 78 10.84 -1.92 -1.04
N LEU A 79 11.02 -3.06 -1.71
CA LEU A 79 10.31 -4.31 -1.48
C LEU A 79 10.98 -5.22 -0.43
N HIS A 80 12.15 -4.83 0.12
CA HIS A 80 12.85 -5.54 1.19
C HIS A 80 13.15 -7.03 0.94
N ASN A 81 13.27 -7.44 -0.33
CA ASN A 81 13.33 -8.84 -0.78
C ASN A 81 12.14 -9.72 -0.36
N THR A 82 11.00 -9.10 -0.05
CA THR A 82 9.79 -9.80 0.42
C THR A 82 8.80 -10.11 -0.71
N VAL A 83 8.93 -9.43 -1.85
CA VAL A 83 8.08 -9.59 -3.04
C VAL A 83 8.93 -10.02 -4.22
N LYS A 84 8.52 -11.10 -4.90
CA LYS A 84 9.14 -11.57 -6.14
C LYS A 84 8.65 -10.73 -7.32
N VAL A 85 9.57 -9.98 -7.92
CA VAL A 85 9.28 -9.18 -9.11
C VAL A 85 9.28 -10.08 -10.35
N LYS A 86 8.11 -10.30 -10.94
CA LYS A 86 7.97 -11.01 -12.22
C LYS A 86 7.52 -10.10 -13.37
N ASN A 87 6.74 -9.07 -13.05
CA ASN A 87 6.17 -8.14 -14.01
C ASN A 87 6.35 -6.72 -13.46
N TRP A 88 7.11 -5.88 -14.16
CA TRP A 88 7.47 -4.53 -13.72
C TRP A 88 6.96 -3.50 -14.71
N LYS A 89 6.09 -2.58 -14.26
CA LYS A 89 5.54 -1.51 -15.10
C LYS A 89 5.79 -0.15 -14.44
N GLU A 90 6.41 0.77 -15.16
CA GLU A 90 6.71 2.12 -14.69
C GLU A 90 5.66 3.14 -15.15
N PHE A 91 5.39 4.12 -14.32
CA PHE A 91 4.44 5.21 -14.55
C PHE A 91 5.10 6.53 -14.13
N HIS A 92 5.25 7.44 -15.08
CA HIS A 92 5.79 8.77 -14.83
C HIS A 92 4.64 9.76 -14.65
N HIS A 93 4.65 10.46 -13.52
CA HIS A 93 3.74 11.56 -13.27
C HIS A 93 4.54 12.85 -13.14
N LYS A 94 4.20 13.85 -13.95
CA LYS A 94 4.77 15.19 -13.86
C LYS A 94 3.75 16.09 -13.19
N GLU A 95 4.12 16.62 -12.05
CA GLU A 95 3.31 17.53 -11.26
C GLU A 95 3.61 18.96 -11.73
N GLU A 96 2.62 19.62 -12.31
CA GLU A 96 2.81 20.91 -12.97
C GLU A 96 3.02 22.05 -11.97
N THR A 97 2.33 22.01 -10.83
CA THR A 97 2.35 23.07 -9.80
C THR A 97 3.73 23.26 -9.17
N PHE A 98 4.40 22.16 -8.84
CA PHE A 98 5.69 22.18 -8.13
C PHE A 98 6.87 21.76 -9.02
N GLY A 99 6.63 21.43 -10.29
CA GLY A 99 7.65 21.02 -11.24
C GLY A 99 8.38 19.73 -10.85
N MET A 100 7.76 18.88 -10.03
CA MET A 100 8.33 17.61 -9.59
C MET A 100 7.89 16.48 -10.52
N THR A 101 8.81 15.57 -10.86
CA THR A 101 8.48 14.32 -11.56
C THR A 101 8.55 13.15 -10.60
N ARG A 102 7.47 12.37 -10.46
CA ARG A 102 7.40 11.16 -9.65
C ARG A 102 7.37 9.95 -10.58
N ASN A 103 8.16 8.91 -10.29
CA ASN A 103 8.14 7.63 -10.99
C ASN A 103 7.60 6.54 -10.06
N PHE A 104 6.46 5.98 -10.41
CA PHE A 104 5.81 4.90 -9.70
C PHE A 104 6.00 3.58 -10.44
N VAL A 105 6.08 2.50 -9.68
CA VAL A 105 6.17 1.15 -10.23
C VAL A 105 4.98 0.36 -9.76
N ILE A 106 4.42 -0.45 -10.66
CA ILE A 106 3.45 -1.50 -10.32
C ILE A 106 4.09 -2.85 -10.59
N VAL A 107 4.01 -3.74 -9.61
CA VAL A 107 4.28 -5.17 -9.75
C VAL A 107 2.99 -5.93 -9.53
N THR A 108 2.64 -6.79 -10.49
CA THR A 108 1.37 -7.55 -10.48
C THR A 108 1.57 -9.00 -10.06
N ASP A 109 0.49 -9.65 -9.62
CA ASP A 109 0.49 -11.05 -9.16
C ASP A 109 1.39 -11.31 -7.94
N VAL A 110 1.35 -10.38 -6.98
CA VAL A 110 1.95 -10.54 -5.66
C VAL A 110 1.18 -11.62 -4.89
N LYS A 111 1.87 -12.41 -4.06
CA LYS A 111 1.24 -13.42 -3.22
C LYS A 111 0.92 -12.86 -1.82
N ALA A 112 -0.17 -13.30 -1.22
CA ALA A 112 -0.60 -12.82 0.10
C ALA A 112 0.49 -12.98 1.19
N HIS A 113 1.26 -14.07 1.15
CA HIS A 113 2.39 -14.26 2.07
C HIS A 113 3.52 -13.23 1.88
N GLU A 114 3.68 -12.66 0.69
CA GLU A 114 4.63 -11.59 0.40
C GLU A 114 4.16 -10.27 1.02
N VAL A 115 2.85 -9.98 0.97
CA VAL A 115 2.24 -8.85 1.70
C VAL A 115 2.51 -8.98 3.20
N TYR A 116 2.22 -10.14 3.79
CA TYR A 116 2.51 -10.43 5.20
C TYR A 116 4.00 -10.23 5.53
N ASN A 117 4.89 -10.76 4.70
CA ASN A 117 6.34 -10.65 4.92
C ASN A 117 6.82 -9.20 4.83
N TYR A 118 6.28 -8.42 3.90
CA TYR A 118 6.53 -6.99 3.79
C TYR A 118 6.11 -6.27 5.06
N SER A 119 4.85 -6.43 5.47
CA SER A 119 4.30 -5.77 6.65
C SER A 119 5.08 -6.12 7.91
N ARG A 120 5.42 -7.40 8.07
CA ARG A 120 6.24 -7.88 9.18
C ARG A 120 7.63 -7.26 9.17
N ALA A 121 8.21 -7.01 8.00
CA ALA A 121 9.52 -6.37 7.91
C ALA A 121 9.47 -4.91 8.37
N ILE A 122 8.42 -4.16 7.99
CA ILE A 122 8.21 -2.78 8.43
C ILE A 122 7.98 -2.72 9.95
N ILE A 123 7.10 -3.54 10.50
CA ILE A 123 6.84 -3.61 11.95
C ILE A 123 8.10 -3.98 12.76
N LYS A 124 9.07 -4.67 12.15
CA LYS A 124 10.38 -4.99 12.73
C LYS A 124 11.42 -3.88 12.60
N GLY A 125 11.04 -2.70 12.10
CA GLY A 125 11.92 -1.55 11.96
C GLY A 125 12.67 -1.47 10.63
N LYS A 126 12.28 -2.22 9.60
CA LYS A 126 12.77 -1.90 8.25
C LYS A 126 12.18 -0.56 7.82
N ARG A 127 13.01 0.26 7.17
CA ARG A 127 12.60 1.59 6.69
C ARG A 127 11.36 1.50 5.80
N PRO A 128 10.27 2.23 6.11
CA PRO A 128 9.09 2.25 5.28
C PRO A 128 9.39 2.92 3.93
N SER A 129 8.59 2.59 2.93
CA SER A 129 8.59 3.24 1.62
C SER A 129 7.16 3.64 1.28
N PHE A 130 6.98 4.61 0.38
CA PHE A 130 5.64 4.92 -0.11
C PHE A 130 5.16 3.80 -1.03
N ILE A 131 4.38 2.88 -0.46
CA ILE A 131 3.96 1.61 -1.05
C ILE A 131 2.55 1.25 -0.61
N ALA A 132 1.80 0.62 -1.50
CA ALA A 132 0.52 0.01 -1.17
C ALA A 132 0.30 -1.28 -1.95
N PHE A 133 -0.34 -2.25 -1.29
CA PHE A 133 -0.85 -3.47 -1.88
C PHE A 133 -2.34 -3.33 -2.11
N TYR A 134 -2.87 -3.88 -3.19
CA TYR A 134 -4.29 -3.77 -3.48
C TYR A 134 -4.82 -4.92 -4.32
N ASN A 135 -6.10 -5.21 -4.14
CA ASN A 135 -6.90 -6.10 -4.99
C ASN A 135 -8.23 -5.41 -5.34
N ASP A 136 -9.28 -6.17 -5.64
CA ASP A 136 -10.60 -5.62 -6.00
C ASP A 136 -11.46 -5.25 -4.78
N GLU A 137 -11.00 -5.54 -3.56
CA GLU A 137 -11.75 -5.35 -2.31
C GLU A 137 -11.07 -4.35 -1.37
N TYR A 138 -9.74 -4.40 -1.29
CA TYR A 138 -8.92 -3.67 -0.34
C TYR A 138 -7.72 -3.01 -1.02
N PHE A 139 -7.39 -1.84 -0.50
CA PHE A 139 -6.15 -1.13 -0.71
C PHE A 139 -5.48 -0.97 0.66
N TYR A 140 -4.20 -1.31 0.74
CA TYR A 140 -3.46 -1.49 1.98
C TYR A 140 -2.10 -0.80 1.90
N GLY A 141 -1.98 0.33 2.58
CA GLY A 141 -0.71 1.02 2.84
C GLY A 141 -0.16 0.62 4.21
N ILE A 142 1.17 0.64 4.34
CA ILE A 142 1.84 0.50 5.63
C ILE A 142 3.09 1.37 5.69
N ASN A 143 3.25 2.07 6.81
CA ASN A 143 4.49 2.73 7.19
C ASN A 143 4.92 2.27 8.61
N ASP A 144 5.85 2.98 9.24
CA ASP A 144 6.36 2.69 10.58
C ASP A 144 5.37 2.99 11.70
N ASP A 145 4.43 3.90 11.49
CA ASP A 145 3.45 4.33 12.50
C ASP A 145 2.10 3.61 12.36
N GLU A 146 1.63 3.42 11.12
CA GLU A 146 0.29 2.94 10.84
C GLU A 146 0.16 2.01 9.62
N LEU A 147 -0.92 1.22 9.65
CA LEU A 147 -1.50 0.48 8.55
C LEU A 147 -2.76 1.24 8.11
N SER A 148 -2.77 1.75 6.88
CA SER A 148 -3.93 2.44 6.31
C SER A 148 -4.64 1.50 5.34
N ILE A 149 -5.92 1.21 5.59
CA ILE A 149 -6.75 0.29 4.81
C ILE A 149 -7.92 1.06 4.23
N ILE A 150 -8.13 0.94 2.93
CA ILE A 150 -9.29 1.45 2.21
C ILE A 150 -10.03 0.26 1.62
N SER A 151 -11.33 0.20 1.78
CA SER A 151 -12.15 -0.83 1.13
C SER A 151 -12.90 -0.28 -0.09
N ARG A 152 -13.37 -1.19 -0.94
CA ARG A 152 -14.30 -0.88 -2.01
C ARG A 152 -15.66 -0.38 -1.50
N THR A 153 -16.16 -0.91 -0.38
CA THR A 153 -17.48 -0.57 0.19
C THR A 153 -17.41 -0.44 1.72
N PRO A 154 -18.25 0.40 2.34
CA PRO A 154 -18.28 0.53 3.81
C PRO A 154 -18.48 -0.80 4.54
N THR A 155 -19.31 -1.70 3.99
CA THR A 155 -19.56 -3.04 4.54
C THR A 155 -18.28 -3.87 4.70
N HIS A 156 -17.34 -3.82 3.74
CA HIS A 156 -16.07 -4.52 3.86
C HIS A 156 -15.17 -3.98 4.99
N ILE A 157 -15.30 -2.70 5.36
CA ILE A 157 -14.63 -2.14 6.55
C ILE A 157 -15.30 -2.64 7.83
N GLU A 158 -16.63 -2.67 7.87
CA GLU A 158 -17.38 -3.17 9.02
C GLU A 158 -17.03 -4.64 9.30
N GLU A 159 -17.03 -5.49 8.27
CA GLU A 159 -16.60 -6.89 8.36
C GLU A 159 -15.16 -7.02 8.87
N LEU A 160 -14.25 -6.19 8.35
CA LEU A 160 -12.85 -6.20 8.76
C LEU A 160 -12.69 -5.79 10.24
N LYS A 161 -13.42 -4.77 10.69
CA LYS A 161 -13.42 -4.32 12.09
C LYS A 161 -13.93 -5.43 13.01
N SER A 162 -15.08 -6.02 12.69
CA SER A 162 -15.63 -7.14 13.46
C SER A 162 -14.69 -8.34 13.51
N TYR A 163 -14.00 -8.65 12.41
CA TYR A 163 -12.98 -9.70 12.40
C TYR A 163 -11.80 -9.35 13.32
N LEU A 164 -11.28 -8.13 13.26
CA LEU A 164 -10.16 -7.69 14.11
C LEU A 164 -10.48 -7.69 15.61
N ASP A 165 -11.72 -7.36 15.97
CA ASP A 165 -12.18 -7.41 17.36
C ASP A 165 -12.29 -8.84 17.90
N SER A 166 -12.41 -9.83 17.00
CA SER A 166 -12.41 -11.26 17.35
C SER A 166 -11.02 -11.90 17.47
N LEU A 167 -9.95 -11.17 17.15
CA LEU A 167 -8.55 -11.67 17.16
C LEU A 167 -7.83 -11.43 18.49
#